data_AF-A0A8J6ETF3-F1
#
_entry.id   AF-A0A8J6ETF3-F1
#
_cell.length_a   1.000
_cell.length_b   1.000
_cell.length_c   1.000
_cell.angle_alpha   90.00
_cell.angle_beta   90.00
_cell.angle_gamma   90.00
#
_symmetry.space_group_name_H-M   'P 1'
#
loop_
_entity.id
_entity.type
_entity.pdbx_description
1 polymer ?
#
loop_
_entity_poly.entity_id
_entity_poly.type
_entity_poly.pdbx_seq_one_letter_code
_entity_poly.pdbx_strand_id
1 'polypeptide(L)'
;MADYSNKLYQQLEAESGVPTGYKRTGSILLAQTQDRLISLRRMVSRLRMKSIPCEIITPRRVGELHPLINIHDLVGAMYVPEDAVVSTADIALALVTAARSKGVQVHEHTAVNHVLVDRGHVSGVDTDRGQIECEYFVNCAGQWAYELGLSNEEPVSIPLHACEHFYLLTRPLRTPLPDNTPTVVDPDGRIYIRSWQGGILSGGFEKNPKPIFTEGRNQLEIQNLQEDWDHFEPLLTALLRRMPSLEALEILRLVNCPESFTPDMRCVMGESPTLLRYFTLAGMNSQGCSLGGGAGKFLAEWMVYGYPQDNVWPLDIKRFGALQSSRTFLRHRVMEVMPLIYDLKVPRWDFQTGRQLRTSPLYDRLDAQGARWMEKHGFERAKYFVPPGKDLLALDQSKTFYKPDWFDIVGSEVKCCKEAVCVIDMSSFTKFEISSPGDQALNTLQYLLSNDVDVPVGHIVHTGMLNERGGYENDCSVVRLQKRSFFIISPTDQQVHCWSWLKQHLPSDSDLFLEDVTWKYTALNLIGPRAMDVLSELSYAPMTPDHFPSLFCKEMSVGYANGIRVMSMTHTGEPGFTLYIPIEVSGSKNPAPSIWAQHLMSPLHPPCSTHYTSITRS
;
A
#
# COMPACT_ATOMS: atom_id res chain seq x y z
N MET A 1 -4.56 4.16 16.24
CA MET A 1 -4.12 5.54 15.95
C MET A 1 -5.20 6.57 16.28
N ALA A 2 -6.27 6.73 15.48
CA ALA A 2 -7.27 7.79 15.70
C ALA A 2 -7.90 7.80 17.10
N ASP A 3 -8.32 6.64 17.61
CA ASP A 3 -8.85 6.51 18.98
C ASP A 3 -7.86 6.96 20.06
N TYR A 4 -6.58 6.63 19.89
CA TYR A 4 -5.52 7.09 20.80
C TYR A 4 -5.32 8.60 20.71
N SER A 5 -5.28 9.16 19.50
CA SER A 5 -5.17 10.62 19.30
C SER A 5 -6.34 11.35 19.98
N ASN A 6 -7.56 10.87 19.83
CA ASN A 6 -8.76 11.45 20.44
C ASN A 6 -8.61 11.50 21.97
N LYS A 7 -8.27 10.37 22.60
CA LYS A 7 -8.05 10.27 24.05
C LYS A 7 -6.90 11.15 24.54
N LEU A 8 -5.80 11.20 23.79
CA LEU A 8 -4.65 12.05 24.09
C LEU A 8 -5.07 13.53 24.09
N TYR A 9 -5.73 14.00 23.05
CA TYR A 9 -6.09 15.42 22.91
C TYR A 9 -7.12 15.87 23.95
N GLN A 10 -7.97 14.96 24.42
CA GLN A 10 -8.90 15.21 25.53
C GLN A 10 -8.15 15.48 26.85
N GLN A 11 -7.02 14.82 27.08
CA GLN A 11 -6.27 14.90 28.34
C GLN A 11 -5.17 15.97 28.33
N LEU A 12 -4.72 16.36 27.13
CA LEU A 12 -3.52 17.17 26.92
C LEU A 12 -3.61 18.58 27.54
N GLU A 13 -4.80 19.18 27.62
CA GLU A 13 -5.00 20.47 28.29
C GLU A 13 -4.67 20.36 29.79
N ALA A 14 -5.07 19.27 30.45
CA ALA A 14 -4.76 19.06 31.87
C ALA A 14 -3.26 18.84 32.11
N GLU A 15 -2.54 18.25 31.14
CA GLU A 15 -1.09 18.02 31.23
C GLU A 15 -0.27 19.27 30.91
N SER A 16 -0.69 20.07 29.93
CA SER A 16 0.09 21.20 29.40
C SER A 16 -0.35 22.58 29.92
N GLY A 17 -1.58 22.70 30.44
CA GLY A 17 -2.21 23.97 30.74
C GLY A 17 -2.64 24.77 29.50
N VAL A 18 -2.48 24.22 28.29
CA VAL A 18 -2.84 24.86 27.02
C VAL A 18 -4.15 24.26 26.50
N PRO A 19 -5.21 25.06 26.30
CA PRO A 19 -6.48 24.57 25.78
C PRO A 19 -6.33 24.02 24.36
N THR A 20 -6.79 22.79 24.11
CA THR A 20 -6.65 22.14 22.78
C THR A 20 -7.82 22.43 21.84
N GLY A 21 -8.83 23.17 22.31
CA GLY A 21 -10.08 23.38 21.58
C GLY A 21 -10.91 22.11 21.43
N TYR A 22 -10.66 21.08 22.26
CA TYR A 22 -11.35 19.80 22.20
C TYR A 22 -12.85 19.97 22.49
N LYS A 23 -13.68 19.61 21.51
CA LYS A 23 -15.13 19.58 21.61
C LYS A 23 -15.64 18.26 21.06
N ARG A 24 -16.28 17.46 21.93
CA ARG A 24 -16.93 16.21 21.54
C ARG A 24 -18.25 16.49 20.84
N THR A 25 -18.19 16.67 19.52
CA THR A 25 -19.35 16.93 18.66
C THR A 25 -20.01 15.65 18.15
N GLY A 26 -19.26 14.56 18.10
CA GLY A 26 -19.54 13.43 17.23
C GLY A 26 -19.32 13.77 15.75
N SER A 27 -19.48 12.76 14.89
CA SER A 27 -19.40 12.89 13.43
C SER A 27 -20.49 12.07 12.74
N ILE A 28 -20.95 12.55 11.59
CA ILE A 28 -21.93 11.89 10.72
C ILE A 28 -21.31 11.70 9.33
N LEU A 29 -21.23 10.46 8.87
CA LEU A 29 -20.85 10.13 7.49
C LEU A 29 -22.11 9.78 6.69
N LEU A 30 -22.43 10.55 5.66
CA LEU A 30 -23.67 10.43 4.89
C LEU A 30 -23.59 9.36 3.81
N ALA A 31 -24.74 8.82 3.42
CA ALA A 31 -24.91 7.96 2.24
C ALA A 31 -26.07 8.45 1.37
N GLN A 32 -25.77 8.87 0.15
CA GLN A 32 -26.77 9.22 -0.87
C GLN A 32 -27.22 8.00 -1.66
N THR A 33 -26.41 6.93 -1.67
CA THR A 33 -26.68 5.70 -2.43
C THR A 33 -26.68 4.47 -1.53
N GLN A 34 -27.38 3.41 -1.98
CA GLN A 34 -27.43 2.15 -1.23
C GLN A 34 -26.06 1.49 -1.11
N ASP A 35 -25.22 1.59 -2.14
CA ASP A 35 -23.86 1.04 -2.10
C ASP A 35 -22.96 1.82 -1.12
N ARG A 36 -23.13 3.14 -1.01
CA ARG A 36 -22.46 3.91 0.06
C ARG A 36 -22.92 3.44 1.43
N LEU A 37 -24.21 3.18 1.63
CA LEU A 37 -24.73 2.66 2.89
C LEU A 37 -24.15 1.26 3.22
N ILE A 38 -23.94 0.39 2.22
CA ILE A 38 -23.23 -0.88 2.40
C ILE A 38 -21.79 -0.65 2.86
N SER A 39 -21.08 0.30 2.24
CA SER A 39 -19.73 0.68 2.65
C SER A 39 -19.67 1.14 4.11
N LEU A 40 -20.62 1.98 4.54
CA LEU A 40 -20.74 2.45 5.92
C LEU A 40 -21.04 1.29 6.90
N ARG A 41 -21.95 0.36 6.56
CA ARG A 41 -22.21 -0.83 7.38
C ARG A 41 -20.97 -1.69 7.58
N ARG A 42 -20.13 -1.83 6.55
CA ARG A 42 -18.83 -2.53 6.65
C ARG A 42 -17.87 -1.79 7.57
N MET A 43 -17.89 -0.46 7.58
CA MET A 43 -17.10 0.35 8.51
C MET A 43 -17.57 0.17 9.96
N VAL A 44 -18.87 0.26 10.23
CA VAL A 44 -19.46 0.01 11.55
C VAL A 44 -19.10 -1.37 12.08
N SER A 45 -19.15 -2.42 11.23
CA SER A 45 -18.74 -3.76 11.62
C SER A 45 -17.28 -3.81 12.13
N ARG A 46 -16.35 -3.15 11.43
CA ARG A 46 -14.93 -3.06 11.86
C ARG A 46 -14.74 -2.23 13.14
N LEU A 47 -15.46 -1.13 13.29
CA LEU A 47 -15.36 -0.25 14.46
C LEU A 47 -15.93 -0.93 15.72
N ARG A 48 -17.02 -1.70 15.60
CA ARG A 48 -17.57 -2.49 16.71
C ARG A 48 -16.60 -3.52 17.25
N MET A 49 -15.81 -4.17 16.39
CA MET A 49 -14.74 -5.08 16.83
C MET A 49 -13.66 -4.38 17.66
N LYS A 50 -13.52 -3.05 17.53
CA LYS A 50 -12.61 -2.22 18.33
C LYS A 50 -13.30 -1.54 19.51
N SER A 51 -14.54 -1.89 19.81
CA SER A 51 -15.37 -1.28 20.86
C SER A 51 -15.54 0.24 20.71
N ILE A 52 -15.50 0.76 19.47
CA ILE A 52 -15.78 2.17 19.19
C ILE A 52 -17.28 2.34 18.99
N PRO A 53 -17.99 3.13 19.83
CA PRO A 53 -19.42 3.38 19.68
C PRO A 53 -19.73 3.99 18.32
N CYS A 54 -20.55 3.30 17.53
CA CYS A 54 -21.02 3.77 16.24
C CYS A 54 -22.30 3.05 15.81
N GLU A 55 -23.15 3.75 15.07
CA GLU A 55 -24.42 3.23 14.60
C GLU A 55 -24.78 3.71 13.20
N ILE A 56 -25.61 2.92 12.51
CA ILE A 56 -26.26 3.35 11.27
C ILE A 56 -27.57 4.03 11.65
N ILE A 57 -27.77 5.25 11.19
CA ILE A 57 -28.93 6.08 11.50
C ILE A 57 -29.74 6.40 10.25
N THR A 58 -31.02 6.71 10.45
CA THR A 58 -31.94 7.12 9.38
C THR A 58 -31.70 8.58 8.98
N PRO A 59 -32.09 9.00 7.76
CA PRO A 59 -32.04 10.41 7.35
C PRO A 59 -32.77 11.34 8.32
N ARG A 60 -33.92 10.91 8.87
CA ARG A 60 -34.66 11.67 9.89
C ARG A 60 -33.79 11.96 11.11
N ARG A 61 -33.06 10.95 11.61
CA ARG A 61 -32.16 11.10 12.75
C ARG A 61 -31.00 12.05 12.45
N VAL A 62 -30.51 12.08 11.20
CA VAL A 62 -29.52 13.08 10.76
C VAL A 62 -30.07 14.50 10.93
N GLY A 63 -31.31 14.76 10.47
CA GLY A 63 -31.94 16.07 10.61
C GLY A 63 -32.20 16.48 12.07
N GLU A 64 -32.46 15.52 12.96
CA GLU A 64 -32.56 15.77 14.40
C GLU A 64 -31.21 16.16 15.05
N LEU A 65 -30.12 15.54 14.60
CA LEU A 65 -28.76 15.81 15.11
C LEU A 65 -28.12 17.06 14.48
N HIS A 66 -28.42 17.34 13.21
CA HIS A 66 -27.87 18.47 12.47
C HIS A 66 -28.95 19.16 11.62
N PRO A 67 -29.67 20.16 12.15
CA PRO A 67 -30.86 20.74 11.52
C PRO A 67 -30.65 21.42 10.16
N LEU A 68 -29.42 21.87 9.87
CA LEU A 68 -29.10 22.53 8.59
C LEU A 68 -28.85 21.56 7.43
N ILE A 69 -28.76 20.25 7.70
CA ILE A 69 -28.50 19.26 6.66
C ILE A 69 -29.79 18.97 5.90
N ASN A 70 -29.76 19.18 4.59
CA ASN A 70 -30.74 18.63 3.68
C ASN A 70 -30.62 17.10 3.68
N ILE A 71 -31.70 16.40 4.02
CA ILE A 71 -31.72 14.94 4.18
C ILE A 71 -32.52 14.21 3.10
N HIS A 72 -33.16 14.94 2.19
CA HIS A 72 -34.17 14.37 1.29
C HIS A 72 -33.60 13.36 0.27
N ASP A 73 -32.31 13.49 -0.06
CA ASP A 73 -31.60 12.62 -1.00
C ASP A 73 -30.76 11.52 -0.31
N LEU A 74 -30.89 11.37 1.01
CA LEU A 74 -30.12 10.39 1.78
C LEU A 74 -30.88 9.07 1.93
N VAL A 75 -30.14 7.97 1.81
CA VAL A 75 -30.65 6.63 2.15
C VAL A 75 -30.30 6.21 3.58
N GLY A 76 -29.32 6.89 4.21
CA GLY A 76 -28.89 6.64 5.58
C GLY A 76 -27.58 7.35 5.90
N ALA A 77 -27.06 7.13 7.11
CA ALA A 77 -25.76 7.64 7.54
C ALA A 77 -25.14 6.75 8.63
N MET A 78 -23.86 6.94 8.90
CA MET A 78 -23.16 6.41 10.06
C MET A 78 -22.90 7.55 11.05
N TYR A 79 -23.23 7.34 12.32
CA TYR A 79 -22.96 8.29 13.40
C TYR A 79 -21.93 7.72 14.38
N VAL A 80 -20.95 8.56 14.74
CA VAL A 80 -19.88 8.25 15.71
C VAL A 80 -19.90 9.31 16.81
N PRO A 81 -20.57 9.07 17.96
CA PRO A 81 -20.75 10.07 19.01
C PRO A 81 -19.47 10.44 19.77
N GLU A 82 -18.41 9.65 19.64
CA GLU A 82 -17.15 9.89 20.37
C GLU A 82 -16.17 10.79 19.60
N ASP A 83 -16.46 11.06 18.33
CA ASP A 83 -15.61 11.94 17.54
C ASP A 83 -15.64 13.37 18.07
N ALA A 84 -14.53 14.07 17.88
CA ALA A 84 -14.32 15.40 18.40
C ALA A 84 -13.69 16.32 17.34
N VAL A 85 -13.96 17.61 17.50
CA VAL A 85 -13.24 18.68 16.83
C VAL A 85 -12.19 19.22 17.80
N VAL A 86 -11.05 19.59 17.25
CA VAL A 86 -9.91 20.14 17.98
C VAL A 86 -9.28 21.27 17.16
N SER A 87 -8.48 22.11 17.82
CA SER A 87 -7.65 23.10 17.15
C SER A 87 -6.27 22.51 16.88
N THR A 88 -5.87 22.45 15.61
CA THR A 88 -4.59 21.85 15.20
C THR A 88 -3.39 22.62 15.73
N ALA A 89 -3.43 23.95 15.67
CA ALA A 89 -2.39 24.82 16.18
C ALA A 89 -2.24 24.68 17.70
N ASP A 90 -3.37 24.62 18.42
CA ASP A 90 -3.33 24.53 19.88
C ASP A 90 -2.88 23.15 20.35
N ILE A 91 -3.24 22.06 19.64
CA ILE A 91 -2.67 20.74 19.91
C ILE A 91 -1.15 20.75 19.76
N ALA A 92 -0.63 21.33 18.68
CA ALA A 92 0.81 21.40 18.45
C ALA A 92 1.51 22.17 19.58
N LEU A 93 0.95 23.32 19.98
CA LEU A 93 1.45 24.11 21.09
C LEU A 93 1.40 23.35 22.42
N ALA A 94 0.29 22.67 22.70
CA ALA A 94 0.10 21.88 23.91
C ALA A 94 1.09 20.70 23.99
N LEU A 95 1.30 19.99 22.87
CA LEU A 95 2.30 18.92 22.77
C LEU A 95 3.72 19.45 22.99
N VAL A 96 4.10 20.56 22.36
CA VAL A 96 5.42 21.18 22.55
C VAL A 96 5.61 21.65 23.99
N THR A 97 4.58 22.22 24.61
CA THR A 97 4.63 22.68 26.00
C THR A 97 4.84 21.51 26.96
N ALA A 98 4.08 20.42 26.77
CA ALA A 98 4.24 19.18 27.54
C ALA A 98 5.60 18.49 27.29
N ALA A 99 6.15 18.59 26.08
CA ALA A 99 7.47 18.04 25.77
C ALA A 99 8.59 18.87 26.42
N ARG A 100 8.52 20.21 26.36
CA ARG A 100 9.48 21.12 27.00
C ARG A 100 9.53 20.95 28.51
N SER A 101 8.38 20.74 29.17
CA SER A 101 8.33 20.48 30.62
C SER A 101 9.04 19.17 31.01
N LYS A 102 9.24 18.25 30.05
CA LYS A 102 9.99 16.99 30.20
C LYS A 102 11.44 17.08 29.68
N GLY A 103 11.93 18.28 29.36
CA GLY A 103 13.33 18.52 28.98
C GLY A 103 13.61 18.52 27.47
N VAL A 104 12.59 18.40 26.61
CA VAL A 104 12.79 18.50 25.15
C VAL A 104 13.15 19.93 24.76
N GLN A 105 14.23 20.07 23.99
CA GLN A 105 14.63 21.34 23.40
C GLN A 105 13.94 21.53 22.05
N VAL A 106 13.44 22.74 21.78
CA VAL A 106 12.75 23.06 20.53
C VAL A 106 13.39 24.30 19.94
N HIS A 107 14.00 24.11 18.76
CA HIS A 107 14.72 25.13 18.00
C HIS A 107 13.89 25.54 16.79
N GLU A 108 13.13 26.62 16.92
CA GLU A 108 12.37 27.20 15.79
C GLU A 108 13.30 28.01 14.88
N HIS A 109 12.87 28.26 13.64
CA HIS A 109 13.67 28.97 12.63
C HIS A 109 15.09 28.39 12.44
N THR A 110 15.19 27.06 12.49
CA THR A 110 16.43 26.29 12.30
C THR A 110 16.15 25.24 11.23
N ALA A 111 16.70 25.44 10.03
CA ALA A 111 16.45 24.58 8.89
C ALA A 111 17.50 23.47 8.82
N VAL A 112 17.06 22.22 8.67
CA VAL A 112 17.96 21.08 8.43
C VAL A 112 18.33 21.06 6.94
N ASN A 113 19.63 21.10 6.64
CA ASN A 113 20.14 21.04 5.27
C ASN A 113 20.26 19.59 4.79
N HIS A 114 20.89 18.74 5.60
CA HIS A 114 21.05 17.30 5.36
C HIS A 114 21.39 16.57 6.67
N VAL A 115 21.27 15.25 6.66
CA VAL A 115 21.58 14.38 7.80
C VAL A 115 23.02 13.89 7.65
N LEU A 116 23.79 13.96 8.74
CA LEU A 116 25.16 13.47 8.82
C LEU A 116 25.13 11.96 9.07
N VAL A 117 25.96 11.23 8.33
CA VAL A 117 26.06 9.77 8.36
C VAL A 117 27.51 9.36 8.58
N ASP A 118 27.77 8.51 9.56
CA ASP A 118 29.04 7.77 9.69
C ASP A 118 28.73 6.29 9.45
N ARG A 119 29.53 5.56 8.65
CA ARG A 119 29.40 4.10 8.45
C ARG A 119 27.94 3.58 8.35
N GLY A 120 27.10 4.23 7.56
CA GLY A 120 25.69 3.84 7.33
C GLY A 120 24.72 4.09 8.50
N HIS A 121 25.13 4.82 9.53
CA HIS A 121 24.28 5.23 10.66
C HIS A 121 24.23 6.75 10.82
N VAL A 122 23.09 7.26 11.28
CA VAL A 122 22.93 8.67 11.66
C VAL A 122 23.95 9.05 12.74
N SER A 123 24.66 10.15 12.54
CA SER A 123 25.61 10.74 13.51
C SER A 123 25.28 12.18 13.90
N GLY A 124 24.41 12.85 13.15
CA GLY A 124 23.98 14.22 13.45
C GLY A 124 23.15 14.83 12.32
N VAL A 125 22.88 16.13 12.45
CA VAL A 125 22.24 16.94 11.42
C VAL A 125 23.01 18.23 11.19
N ASP A 126 23.16 18.61 9.93
CA ASP A 126 23.65 19.92 9.55
C ASP A 126 22.48 20.89 9.41
N THR A 127 22.60 22.05 10.04
CA THR A 127 21.57 23.10 10.00
C THR A 127 22.15 24.44 9.58
N ASP A 128 21.28 25.38 9.21
CA ASP A 128 21.64 26.77 8.95
C ASP A 128 22.21 27.52 10.18
N ARG A 129 22.15 26.91 11.37
CA ARG A 129 22.70 27.44 12.63
C ARG A 129 23.85 26.62 13.21
N GLY A 130 24.40 25.70 12.42
CA GLY A 130 25.48 24.79 12.82
C GLY A 130 25.02 23.35 12.98
N GLN A 131 25.93 22.49 13.38
CA GLN A 131 25.68 21.05 13.48
C GLN A 131 25.13 20.68 14.85
N ILE A 132 24.25 19.68 14.87
CA ILE A 132 23.72 19.08 16.09
C ILE A 132 24.02 17.57 16.02
N GLU A 133 24.80 17.08 16.97
CA GLU A 133 25.07 15.64 17.10
C GLU A 133 23.81 14.91 17.58
N CYS A 134 23.49 13.78 16.93
CA CYS A 134 22.41 12.91 17.36
C CYS A 134 22.64 11.47 16.91
N GLU A 135 22.18 10.54 17.74
CA GLU A 135 22.24 9.11 17.41
C GLU A 135 21.06 8.65 16.55
N TYR A 136 19.93 9.34 16.64
CA TYR A 136 18.69 9.04 15.93
C TYR A 136 18.16 10.30 15.27
N PHE A 137 17.63 10.15 14.06
CA PHE A 137 16.96 11.22 13.34
C PHE A 137 15.56 10.77 12.94
N VAL A 138 14.58 11.68 13.03
CA VAL A 138 13.19 11.41 12.61
C VAL A 138 12.74 12.47 11.61
N ASN A 139 12.50 12.06 10.37
CA ASN A 139 11.96 12.93 9.34
C ASN A 139 10.43 13.05 9.48
N CYS A 140 10.01 14.11 10.18
CA CYS A 140 8.61 14.54 10.31
C CYS A 140 8.32 15.81 9.49
N ALA A 141 9.10 16.09 8.44
CA ALA A 141 9.08 17.37 7.71
C ALA A 141 7.89 17.52 6.74
N GLY A 142 6.75 16.89 7.01
CA GLY A 142 5.51 17.05 6.23
C GLY A 142 5.72 16.83 4.73
N GLN A 143 5.40 17.86 3.92
CA GLN A 143 5.61 17.83 2.47
C GLN A 143 7.08 17.89 2.03
N TRP A 144 7.98 18.41 2.88
CA TRP A 144 9.42 18.54 2.61
C TRP A 144 10.20 17.26 2.92
N ALA A 145 9.54 16.25 3.51
CA ALA A 145 10.19 15.00 3.87
C ALA A 145 10.78 14.28 2.64
N TYR A 146 10.17 14.42 1.46
CA TYR A 146 10.71 13.89 0.21
C TYR A 146 12.08 14.51 -0.13
N GLU A 147 12.16 15.84 -0.19
CA GLU A 147 13.42 16.53 -0.50
C GLU A 147 14.51 16.29 0.55
N LEU A 148 14.15 16.28 1.82
CA LEU A 148 15.09 16.03 2.92
C LEU A 148 15.60 14.58 2.95
N GLY A 149 14.77 13.62 2.53
CA GLY A 149 15.23 12.24 2.35
C GLY A 149 16.28 12.13 1.23
N LEU A 150 16.09 12.88 0.15
CA LEU A 150 16.97 12.87 -1.02
C LEU A 150 18.23 13.73 -0.89
N SER A 151 18.35 14.58 0.14
CA SER A 151 19.51 15.47 0.29
C SER A 151 20.76 14.77 0.86
N ASN A 152 20.63 13.55 1.35
CA ASN A 152 21.73 12.77 1.92
C ASN A 152 22.58 12.11 0.83
N GLU A 153 23.87 11.88 1.11
CA GLU A 153 24.78 11.15 0.20
C GLU A 153 24.24 9.75 -0.14
N GLU A 154 23.65 9.09 0.86
CA GLU A 154 22.83 7.88 0.71
C GLU A 154 21.34 8.26 0.83
N PRO A 155 20.61 8.41 -0.30
CA PRO A 155 19.24 8.91 -0.27
C PRO A 155 18.28 7.99 0.47
N VAL A 156 17.38 8.58 1.26
CA VAL A 156 16.24 7.90 1.87
C VAL A 156 15.00 8.18 1.04
N SER A 157 14.41 7.12 0.49
CA SER A 157 13.29 7.20 -0.43
C SER A 157 11.96 7.29 0.34
N ILE A 158 11.36 8.49 0.41
CA ILE A 158 10.10 8.73 1.15
C ILE A 158 8.99 9.08 0.14
N PRO A 159 8.19 8.13 -0.34
CA PRO A 159 7.26 8.37 -1.45
C PRO A 159 6.04 9.18 -1.00
N LEU A 160 6.07 10.47 -1.26
CA LEU A 160 4.93 11.38 -1.09
C LEU A 160 4.99 12.53 -2.10
N HIS A 161 3.84 13.15 -2.35
CA HIS A 161 3.71 14.31 -3.22
C HIS A 161 2.72 15.31 -2.66
N ALA A 162 3.00 16.60 -2.80
CA ALA A 162 2.11 17.66 -2.36
C ALA A 162 1.00 17.94 -3.40
N CYS A 163 -0.18 18.30 -2.92
CA CYS A 163 -1.32 18.73 -3.71
C CYS A 163 -2.02 19.90 -3.02
N GLU A 164 -2.63 20.78 -3.82
CA GLU A 164 -3.53 21.82 -3.31
C GLU A 164 -4.72 21.17 -2.60
N HIS A 165 -5.15 21.79 -1.50
CA HIS A 165 -6.33 21.40 -0.73
C HIS A 165 -7.13 22.64 -0.35
N PHE A 166 -8.45 22.55 -0.51
CA PHE A 166 -9.33 23.71 -0.40
C PHE A 166 -10.33 23.57 0.74
N TYR A 167 -10.54 24.67 1.47
CA TYR A 167 -11.68 24.80 2.37
C TYR A 167 -12.16 26.25 2.50
N LEU A 168 -13.46 26.39 2.67
CA LEU A 168 -14.18 27.63 2.87
C LEU A 168 -14.37 27.93 4.34
N LEU A 169 -14.27 29.21 4.70
CA LEU A 169 -14.66 29.74 6.01
C LEU A 169 -15.77 30.75 5.80
N THR A 170 -16.84 30.67 6.59
CA THR A 170 -17.96 31.61 6.53
C THR A 170 -17.99 32.55 7.74
N ARG A 171 -18.72 33.66 7.61
CA ARG A 171 -19.10 34.49 8.76
C ARG A 171 -20.01 33.72 9.71
N PRO A 172 -20.14 34.17 10.98
CA PRO A 172 -21.07 33.56 11.93
C PRO A 172 -22.51 33.49 11.40
N LEU A 173 -23.17 32.37 11.68
CA LEU A 173 -24.58 32.18 11.37
C LEU A 173 -25.43 33.14 12.21
N ARG A 174 -26.56 33.60 11.65
CA ARG A 174 -27.54 34.42 12.40
C ARG A 174 -28.03 33.70 13.65
N THR A 175 -28.26 32.40 13.53
CA THR A 175 -28.58 31.50 14.64
C THR A 175 -27.43 30.50 14.75
N PRO A 176 -26.59 30.58 15.79
CA PRO A 176 -25.48 29.65 15.98
C PRO A 176 -25.97 28.21 16.14
N LEU A 177 -25.16 27.27 15.63
CA LEU A 177 -25.36 25.85 15.91
C LEU A 177 -24.99 25.55 17.37
N PRO A 178 -25.69 24.61 18.03
CA PRO A 178 -25.25 24.08 19.32
C PRO A 178 -23.81 23.56 19.26
N ASP A 179 -23.05 23.74 20.35
CA ASP A 179 -21.64 23.34 20.43
C ASP A 179 -21.40 21.84 20.21
N ASN A 180 -22.39 21.01 20.48
CA ASN A 180 -22.36 19.55 20.30
C ASN A 180 -22.93 19.10 18.95
N THR A 181 -23.17 20.01 18.01
CA THR A 181 -23.63 19.65 16.66
C THR A 181 -22.55 18.83 15.95
N PRO A 182 -22.84 17.60 15.47
CA PRO A 182 -21.85 16.75 14.86
C PRO A 182 -21.18 17.36 13.62
N THR A 183 -19.93 16.98 13.36
CA THR A 183 -19.33 17.21 12.04
C THR A 183 -20.00 16.33 11.01
N VAL A 184 -20.00 16.76 9.75
CA VAL A 184 -20.63 16.04 8.66
C VAL A 184 -19.58 15.76 7.60
N VAL A 185 -19.56 14.53 7.09
CA VAL A 185 -18.83 14.17 5.88
C VAL A 185 -19.86 13.65 4.89
N ASP A 186 -19.89 14.25 3.70
CA ASP A 186 -20.67 13.79 2.55
C ASP A 186 -19.70 13.28 1.48
N PRO A 187 -19.32 11.98 1.49
CA PRO A 187 -18.37 11.45 0.52
C PRO A 187 -18.90 11.50 -0.91
N ASP A 188 -20.22 11.40 -1.10
CA ASP A 188 -20.85 11.43 -2.41
C ASP A 188 -20.87 12.86 -2.98
N GLY A 189 -21.04 13.86 -2.11
CA GLY A 189 -20.82 15.29 -2.41
C GLY A 189 -19.35 15.73 -2.37
N ARG A 190 -18.45 14.85 -1.93
CA ARG A 190 -17.00 15.06 -1.78
C ARG A 190 -16.60 16.18 -0.81
N ILE A 191 -17.42 16.45 0.20
CA ILE A 191 -17.20 17.54 1.17
C ILE A 191 -17.23 17.05 2.61
N TYR A 192 -16.59 17.81 3.49
CA TYR A 192 -16.76 17.74 4.93
C TYR A 192 -17.13 19.12 5.47
N ILE A 193 -17.92 19.14 6.54
CA ILE A 193 -18.51 20.33 7.12
C ILE A 193 -18.39 20.26 8.64
N ARG A 194 -18.00 21.36 9.26
CA ARG A 194 -18.03 21.51 10.72
C ARG A 194 -18.33 22.93 11.13
N SER A 195 -18.81 23.11 12.36
CA SER A 195 -18.87 24.44 12.96
C SER A 195 -17.46 25.03 13.12
N TRP A 196 -17.34 26.33 12.86
CA TRP A 196 -16.10 27.07 13.03
C TRP A 196 -16.42 28.52 13.42
N GLN A 197 -16.04 28.91 14.65
CA GLN A 197 -16.23 30.28 15.19
C GLN A 197 -17.66 30.84 15.01
N GLY A 198 -18.68 30.01 15.25
CA GLY A 198 -20.09 30.37 15.07
C GLY A 198 -20.57 30.35 13.60
N GLY A 199 -19.66 30.21 12.64
CA GLY A 199 -19.92 29.97 11.23
C GLY A 199 -19.69 28.50 10.86
N ILE A 200 -19.35 28.27 9.59
CA ILE A 200 -19.10 26.97 8.98
C ILE A 200 -17.70 26.96 8.38
N LEU A 201 -17.00 25.84 8.57
CA LEU A 201 -15.86 25.44 7.76
C LEU A 201 -16.30 24.27 6.88
N SER A 202 -16.10 24.40 5.57
CA SER A 202 -16.37 23.32 4.62
C SER A 202 -15.26 23.18 3.60
N GLY A 203 -14.63 22.01 3.54
CA GLY A 203 -13.66 21.68 2.49
C GLY A 203 -14.02 20.36 1.83
N GLY A 204 -13.18 19.89 0.92
CA GLY A 204 -13.46 18.65 0.20
C GLY A 204 -12.26 18.12 -0.55
N PHE A 205 -12.47 17.01 -1.27
CA PHE A 205 -11.47 16.40 -2.14
C PHE A 205 -12.06 16.29 -3.54
N GLU A 206 -11.73 17.21 -4.44
CA GLU A 206 -12.25 17.27 -5.81
C GLU A 206 -11.84 16.07 -6.67
N LYS A 207 -12.43 15.96 -7.87
CA LYS A 207 -12.11 14.88 -8.83
C LYS A 207 -10.84 15.14 -9.63
N ASN A 208 -10.46 16.41 -9.79
CA ASN A 208 -9.34 16.82 -10.61
C ASN A 208 -8.30 17.54 -9.74
N PRO A 209 -7.56 16.85 -8.87
CA PRO A 209 -6.64 17.48 -7.92
C PRO A 209 -5.54 18.27 -8.64
N LYS A 210 -4.91 19.21 -7.93
CA LYS A 210 -3.81 20.04 -8.45
C LYS A 210 -2.49 19.74 -7.72
N PRO A 211 -1.64 18.84 -8.25
CA PRO A 211 -0.32 18.57 -7.69
C PRO A 211 0.57 19.81 -7.73
N ILE A 212 1.32 20.04 -6.66
CA ILE A 212 2.22 21.18 -6.53
C ILE A 212 3.66 20.73 -6.82
N PHE A 213 4.52 21.66 -7.25
CA PHE A 213 5.95 21.44 -7.53
C PHE A 213 6.21 20.53 -8.74
N THR A 214 5.64 20.92 -9.88
CA THR A 214 5.85 20.21 -11.15
C THR A 214 7.28 20.29 -11.65
N GLU A 215 8.04 21.33 -11.27
CA GLU A 215 9.46 21.52 -11.62
C GLU A 215 10.22 22.14 -10.42
N GLY A 216 11.47 21.73 -10.19
CA GLY A 216 12.33 22.28 -9.12
C GLY A 216 12.14 21.67 -7.72
N ARG A 217 12.90 22.15 -6.73
CA ARG A 217 12.72 21.77 -5.32
C ARG A 217 11.42 22.38 -4.77
N ASN A 218 10.85 21.80 -3.72
CA ASN A 218 9.79 22.46 -2.97
C ASN A 218 10.27 23.84 -2.51
N GLN A 219 9.64 24.90 -3.03
CA GLN A 219 9.98 26.31 -2.78
C GLN A 219 9.00 27.00 -1.83
N LEU A 220 7.98 26.28 -1.32
CA LEU A 220 7.03 26.91 -0.42
C LEU A 220 7.69 27.15 0.94
N GLU A 221 7.72 28.43 1.31
CA GLU A 221 7.69 28.85 2.72
C GLU A 221 6.30 28.55 3.31
N ILE A 222 6.14 28.62 4.64
CA ILE A 222 4.88 28.32 5.34
C ILE A 222 3.82 29.38 4.97
N GLN A 223 3.16 29.24 3.81
CA GLN A 223 2.17 30.17 3.29
C GLN A 223 1.04 29.43 2.58
N ASN A 224 -0.15 30.02 2.59
CA ASN A 224 -1.26 29.57 1.77
C ASN A 224 -0.98 29.92 0.30
N LEU A 225 -1.53 29.09 -0.59
CA LEU A 225 -1.53 29.35 -2.02
C LEU A 225 -2.66 30.32 -2.39
N GLN A 226 -2.64 30.80 -3.63
CA GLN A 226 -3.69 31.68 -4.13
C GLN A 226 -5.05 30.95 -4.15
N GLU A 227 -6.11 31.69 -3.82
CA GLU A 227 -7.49 31.20 -3.96
C GLU A 227 -7.82 30.84 -5.42
N ASP A 228 -8.59 29.77 -5.61
CA ASP A 228 -9.05 29.31 -6.93
C ASP A 228 -10.54 28.96 -6.85
N TRP A 229 -11.38 29.96 -7.15
CA TRP A 229 -12.82 29.87 -6.99
C TRP A 229 -13.48 28.99 -8.05
N ASP A 230 -12.98 29.01 -9.28
CA ASP A 230 -13.49 28.18 -10.37
C ASP A 230 -13.23 26.70 -10.07
N HIS A 231 -12.07 26.39 -9.50
CA HIS A 231 -11.74 25.04 -9.06
C HIS A 231 -12.57 24.58 -7.84
N PHE A 232 -12.88 25.50 -6.92
CA PHE A 232 -13.68 25.20 -5.72
C PHE A 232 -15.19 25.11 -5.99
N GLU A 233 -15.69 25.67 -7.10
CA GLU A 233 -17.12 25.73 -7.44
C GLU A 233 -17.88 24.40 -7.26
N PRO A 234 -17.36 23.23 -7.71
CA PRO A 234 -18.11 21.99 -7.55
C PRO A 234 -18.33 21.59 -6.09
N LEU A 235 -17.37 21.90 -5.21
CA LEU A 235 -17.48 21.66 -3.76
C LEU A 235 -18.44 22.65 -3.11
N LEU A 236 -18.43 23.91 -3.56
CA LEU A 236 -19.39 24.93 -3.11
C LEU A 236 -20.83 24.54 -3.50
N THR A 237 -21.04 24.09 -4.74
CA THR A 237 -22.33 23.61 -5.22
C THR A 237 -22.83 22.40 -4.41
N ALA A 238 -21.93 21.45 -4.08
CA ALA A 238 -22.25 20.35 -3.18
C ALA A 238 -22.61 20.83 -1.76
N LEU A 239 -21.90 21.82 -1.23
CA LEU A 239 -22.19 22.42 0.07
C LEU A 239 -23.57 23.08 0.08
N LEU A 240 -23.91 23.89 -0.92
CA LEU A 240 -25.20 24.56 -1.00
C LEU A 240 -26.35 23.56 -1.18
N ARG A 241 -26.14 22.45 -1.89
CA ARG A 241 -27.11 21.35 -1.94
C ARG A 241 -27.32 20.70 -0.57
N ARG A 242 -26.24 20.50 0.18
CA ARG A 242 -26.27 19.82 1.49
C ARG A 242 -26.75 20.74 2.62
N MET A 243 -26.51 22.04 2.53
CA MET A 243 -26.96 23.08 3.47
C MET A 243 -27.54 24.31 2.73
N PRO A 244 -28.76 24.21 2.16
CA PRO A 244 -29.34 25.27 1.33
C PRO A 244 -29.47 26.63 2.02
N SER A 245 -29.65 26.65 3.34
CA SER A 245 -29.73 27.89 4.14
C SER A 245 -28.46 28.74 4.10
N LEU A 246 -27.34 28.21 3.61
CA LEU A 246 -26.08 28.95 3.50
C LEU A 246 -26.00 29.85 2.26
N GLU A 247 -26.95 29.78 1.33
CA GLU A 247 -26.95 30.59 0.10
C GLU A 247 -26.84 32.10 0.36
N ALA A 248 -27.43 32.58 1.45
CA ALA A 248 -27.40 33.98 1.86
C ALA A 248 -26.24 34.34 2.81
N LEU A 249 -25.34 33.40 3.13
CA LEU A 249 -24.27 33.61 4.09
C LEU A 249 -23.03 34.21 3.43
N GLU A 250 -22.45 35.22 4.06
CA GLU A 250 -21.20 35.82 3.61
C GLU A 250 -20.03 34.85 3.85
N ILE A 251 -19.23 34.64 2.80
CA ILE A 251 -17.98 33.90 2.88
C ILE A 251 -16.90 34.82 3.44
N LEU A 252 -16.19 34.34 4.46
CA LEU A 252 -15.06 35.06 5.06
C LEU A 252 -13.78 34.90 4.22
N ARG A 253 -13.49 33.68 3.78
CA ARG A 253 -12.25 33.35 3.06
C ARG A 253 -12.36 31.98 2.37
N LEU A 254 -11.73 31.84 1.21
CA LEU A 254 -11.35 30.54 0.66
C LEU A 254 -9.88 30.27 1.00
N VAL A 255 -9.57 29.12 1.56
CA VAL A 255 -8.19 28.73 1.87
C VAL A 255 -7.74 27.67 0.87
N ASN A 256 -6.57 27.90 0.28
CA ASN A 256 -5.83 26.92 -0.50
C ASN A 256 -4.51 26.64 0.21
N CYS A 257 -4.29 25.40 0.64
CA CYS A 257 -3.08 25.00 1.35
C CYS A 257 -2.47 23.72 0.78
N PRO A 258 -1.14 23.53 0.87
CA PRO A 258 -0.50 22.31 0.44
C PRO A 258 -0.75 21.16 1.45
N GLU A 259 -1.08 19.99 0.93
CA GLU A 259 -1.20 18.74 1.70
C GLU A 259 -0.41 17.63 1.02
N SER A 260 0.20 16.72 1.79
CA SER A 260 1.03 15.64 1.25
C SER A 260 0.31 14.29 1.24
N PHE A 261 0.41 13.61 0.09
CA PHE A 261 -0.24 12.34 -0.17
C PHE A 261 0.79 11.28 -0.56
N THR A 262 0.57 10.08 -0.05
CA THR A 262 1.38 8.89 -0.33
C THR A 262 0.72 8.06 -1.43
N PRO A 263 1.48 7.22 -2.16
CA PRO A 263 0.94 6.41 -3.25
C PRO A 263 -0.23 5.50 -2.91
N ASP A 264 -0.38 5.11 -1.64
CA ASP A 264 -1.38 4.14 -1.19
C ASP A 264 -2.38 4.70 -0.18
N MET A 265 -2.41 6.03 0.02
CA MET A 265 -3.26 6.75 0.97
C MET A 265 -3.05 6.36 2.45
N ARG A 266 -1.86 5.87 2.81
CA ARG A 266 -1.47 5.56 4.19
C ARG A 266 -0.21 6.31 4.56
N CYS A 267 -0.11 6.81 5.79
CA CYS A 267 1.14 7.45 6.22
C CYS A 267 2.35 6.53 6.03
N VAL A 268 3.51 7.14 5.85
CA VAL A 268 4.80 6.46 5.78
C VAL A 268 5.49 6.64 7.12
N MET A 269 5.84 5.54 7.77
CA MET A 269 6.54 5.57 9.04
C MET A 269 7.57 4.43 9.18
N GLY A 270 8.49 4.55 10.13
CA GLY A 270 9.46 3.51 10.47
C GLY A 270 10.88 3.84 10.04
N GLU A 271 11.79 2.92 10.32
CA GLU A 271 13.22 3.06 10.02
C GLU A 271 13.50 2.85 8.53
N SER A 272 14.38 3.69 7.97
CA SER A 272 14.85 3.62 6.60
C SER A 272 15.48 2.26 6.29
N PRO A 273 15.26 1.69 5.08
CA PRO A 273 15.98 0.51 4.64
C PRO A 273 17.45 0.77 4.26
N THR A 274 17.86 2.03 4.07
CA THR A 274 19.22 2.39 3.62
C THR A 274 20.12 2.92 4.73
N LEU A 275 19.55 3.60 5.73
CA LEU A 275 20.30 4.25 6.82
C LEU A 275 19.79 3.80 8.18
N LEU A 276 20.69 3.26 9.00
CA LEU A 276 20.35 2.89 10.37
C LEU A 276 20.07 4.13 11.21
N ARG A 277 19.06 4.04 12.08
CA ARG A 277 18.59 5.09 13.00
C ARG A 277 18.01 6.33 12.31
N TYR A 278 17.78 6.29 10.99
CA TYR A 278 16.97 7.26 10.26
C TYR A 278 15.52 6.78 10.24
N PHE A 279 14.63 7.46 10.95
CA PHE A 279 13.20 7.18 10.97
C PHE A 279 12.44 8.20 10.13
N THR A 280 11.26 7.80 9.64
CA THR A 280 10.32 8.70 8.97
C THR A 280 8.97 8.65 9.68
N LEU A 281 8.24 9.78 9.67
CA LEU A 281 6.79 9.83 9.88
C LEU A 281 6.21 11.00 9.08
N ALA A 282 5.74 10.70 7.88
CA ALA A 282 5.30 11.70 6.91
C ALA A 282 4.14 11.20 6.03
N GLY A 283 3.67 12.07 5.14
CA GLY A 283 2.62 11.74 4.16
C GLY A 283 1.29 11.39 4.84
N MET A 284 0.78 12.29 5.68
CA MET A 284 -0.40 12.00 6.51
C MET A 284 -1.73 11.99 5.74
N ASN A 285 -1.71 12.25 4.43
CA ASN A 285 -2.88 12.20 3.53
C ASN A 285 -4.08 13.01 4.08
N SER A 286 -3.82 14.26 4.49
CA SER A 286 -4.80 15.17 5.12
C SER A 286 -5.48 14.64 6.40
N GLN A 287 -4.90 13.63 7.05
CA GLN A 287 -5.38 13.05 8.31
C GLN A 287 -4.37 13.27 9.46
N GLY A 288 -3.44 14.22 9.30
CA GLY A 288 -2.37 14.51 10.24
C GLY A 288 -2.87 14.76 11.67
N CYS A 289 -3.92 15.57 11.81
CA CYS A 289 -4.51 15.84 13.13
C CYS A 289 -5.14 14.57 13.74
N SER A 290 -5.99 13.88 12.98
CA SER A 290 -6.71 12.69 13.46
C SER A 290 -5.77 11.55 13.84
N LEU A 291 -4.64 11.39 13.16
CA LEU A 291 -3.71 10.27 13.37
C LEU A 291 -2.47 10.64 14.19
N GLY A 292 -2.15 11.93 14.34
CA GLY A 292 -0.88 12.43 14.88
C GLY A 292 -0.45 11.82 16.20
N GLY A 293 -1.30 11.92 17.24
CA GLY A 293 -0.99 11.33 18.55
C GLY A 293 -0.72 9.82 18.50
N GLY A 294 -1.57 9.08 17.79
CA GLY A 294 -1.42 7.62 17.65
C GLY A 294 -0.20 7.21 16.80
N ALA A 295 0.11 7.95 15.74
CA ALA A 295 1.28 7.69 14.91
C ALA A 295 2.58 8.00 15.68
N GLY A 296 2.59 9.10 16.45
CA GLY A 296 3.69 9.46 17.34
C GLY A 296 3.95 8.39 18.41
N LYS A 297 2.88 7.83 19.03
CA LYS A 297 3.02 6.69 19.95
C LYS A 297 3.73 5.51 19.30
N PHE A 298 3.24 5.04 18.15
CA PHE A 298 3.82 3.85 17.52
C PHE A 298 5.27 4.07 17.06
N LEU A 299 5.60 5.27 16.58
CA LEU A 299 6.98 5.58 16.22
C LEU A 299 7.90 5.63 17.45
N ALA A 300 7.45 6.24 18.55
CA ALA A 300 8.20 6.27 19.80
C ALA A 300 8.45 4.86 20.34
N GLU A 301 7.45 3.98 20.31
CA GLU A 301 7.60 2.56 20.67
C GLU A 301 8.65 1.88 19.79
N TRP A 302 8.58 2.13 18.47
CA TRP A 302 9.52 1.54 17.52
C TRP A 302 10.96 1.96 17.80
N MET A 303 11.19 3.24 18.10
CA MET A 303 12.53 3.75 18.40
C MET A 303 13.05 3.24 19.75
N VAL A 304 12.19 3.15 20.77
CA VAL A 304 12.61 2.77 22.14
C VAL A 304 12.75 1.27 22.31
N TYR A 305 11.81 0.49 21.76
CA TYR A 305 11.77 -0.96 21.94
C TYR A 305 12.30 -1.74 20.73
N GLY A 306 12.59 -1.06 19.62
CA GLY A 306 12.90 -1.69 18.34
C GLY A 306 11.65 -2.17 17.57
N TYR A 307 10.45 -2.01 18.15
CA TYR A 307 9.20 -2.46 17.54
C TYR A 307 7.97 -1.68 18.03
N PRO A 308 6.90 -1.62 17.23
CA PRO A 308 5.58 -1.14 17.66
C PRO A 308 4.77 -2.26 18.33
N GLN A 309 3.86 -1.91 19.24
CA GLN A 309 3.01 -2.89 19.95
C GLN A 309 1.97 -3.57 19.03
N ASP A 310 1.45 -2.83 18.06
CA ASP A 310 0.49 -3.32 17.07
C ASP A 310 1.17 -3.55 15.71
N ASN A 311 0.57 -4.37 14.85
CA ASN A 311 1.03 -4.54 13.48
C ASN A 311 0.81 -3.25 12.66
N VAL A 312 1.90 -2.54 12.36
CA VAL A 312 1.93 -1.34 11.53
C VAL A 312 2.58 -1.58 10.15
N TRP A 313 2.75 -2.83 9.71
CA TRP A 313 3.32 -3.16 8.39
C TRP A 313 2.71 -2.35 7.23
N PRO A 314 1.37 -2.12 7.16
CA PRO A 314 0.78 -1.29 6.10
C PRO A 314 1.24 0.18 6.09
N LEU A 315 1.96 0.63 7.12
CA LEU A 315 2.48 1.99 7.29
C LEU A 315 4.01 2.05 7.19
N ASP A 316 4.70 0.90 7.20
CA ASP A 316 6.16 0.83 7.13
C ASP A 316 6.68 1.44 5.81
N ILE A 317 7.73 2.25 5.87
CA ILE A 317 8.43 2.81 4.71
C ILE A 317 8.96 1.72 3.77
N LYS A 318 9.33 0.56 4.31
CA LYS A 318 9.86 -0.60 3.58
C LYS A 318 8.80 -1.33 2.72
N ARG A 319 7.54 -0.91 2.73
CA ARG A 319 6.51 -1.42 1.80
C ARG A 319 6.70 -0.89 0.38
N PHE A 320 7.44 0.21 0.23
CA PHE A 320 7.69 0.85 -1.06
C PHE A 320 9.08 0.53 -1.60
N GLY A 321 9.16 0.36 -2.93
CA GLY A 321 10.41 0.24 -3.66
C GLY A 321 10.87 1.57 -4.25
N ALA A 322 12.13 1.65 -4.68
CA ALA A 322 12.73 2.88 -5.22
C ALA A 322 11.95 3.47 -6.41
N LEU A 323 11.38 2.62 -7.28
CA LEU A 323 10.60 3.06 -8.46
C LEU A 323 9.32 3.82 -8.08
N GLN A 324 8.75 3.54 -6.91
CA GLN A 324 7.53 4.19 -6.42
C GLN A 324 7.79 5.57 -5.80
N SER A 325 9.05 6.03 -5.80
CA SER A 325 9.45 7.36 -5.33
C SER A 325 9.91 8.29 -6.45
N SER A 326 9.80 7.86 -7.72
CA SER A 326 10.02 8.74 -8.87
C SER A 326 9.01 9.89 -8.85
N ARG A 327 9.47 11.12 -9.10
CA ARG A 327 8.60 12.31 -9.16
C ARG A 327 7.46 12.14 -10.15
N THR A 328 7.73 11.56 -11.32
CA THR A 328 6.70 11.33 -12.35
C THR A 328 5.64 10.35 -11.87
N PHE A 329 6.07 9.25 -11.23
CA PHE A 329 5.14 8.29 -10.63
C PHE A 329 4.28 8.95 -9.55
N LEU A 330 4.92 9.65 -8.60
CA LEU A 330 4.26 10.32 -7.50
C LEU A 330 3.26 11.37 -7.99
N ARG A 331 3.65 12.16 -8.99
CA ARG A 331 2.79 13.15 -9.63
C ARG A 331 1.56 12.54 -10.29
N HIS A 332 1.72 11.45 -11.05
CA HIS A 332 0.59 10.78 -11.69
C HIS A 332 -0.31 10.10 -10.66
N ARG A 333 0.30 9.48 -9.64
CA ARG A 333 -0.41 8.78 -8.57
C ARG A 333 -1.22 9.72 -7.69
N VAL A 334 -0.69 10.91 -7.38
CA VAL A 334 -1.42 11.89 -6.56
C VAL A 334 -2.75 12.32 -7.22
N MET A 335 -2.78 12.35 -8.56
CA MET A 335 -3.99 12.66 -9.33
C MET A 335 -5.13 11.67 -9.09
N GLU A 336 -4.79 10.45 -8.68
CA GLU A 336 -5.74 9.37 -8.42
C GLU A 336 -6.05 9.23 -6.93
N VAL A 337 -5.03 9.21 -6.07
CA VAL A 337 -5.19 8.94 -4.61
C VAL A 337 -5.98 10.01 -3.88
N MET A 338 -5.83 11.29 -4.26
CA MET A 338 -6.52 12.38 -3.59
C MET A 338 -8.04 12.26 -3.81
N PRO A 339 -8.54 12.11 -5.06
CA PRO A 339 -9.95 11.82 -5.32
C PRO A 339 -10.48 10.59 -4.59
N LEU A 340 -9.65 9.56 -4.45
CA LEU A 340 -10.04 8.29 -3.85
C LEU A 340 -10.34 8.40 -2.35
N ILE A 341 -10.03 9.50 -1.67
CA ILE A 341 -10.38 9.68 -0.26
C ILE A 341 -11.91 9.60 -0.06
N TYR A 342 -12.70 10.15 -1.00
CA TYR A 342 -14.15 10.15 -0.93
C TYR A 342 -14.87 9.25 -1.96
N ASP A 343 -14.15 8.72 -2.94
CA ASP A 343 -14.73 7.75 -3.86
C ASP A 343 -15.26 6.49 -3.14
N LEU A 344 -16.27 5.88 -3.76
CA LEU A 344 -16.82 4.62 -3.29
C LEU A 344 -15.88 3.46 -3.67
N LYS A 345 -15.09 3.02 -2.70
CA LYS A 345 -14.20 1.85 -2.86
C LYS A 345 -14.99 0.55 -2.67
N VAL A 346 -15.35 -0.08 -3.78
CA VAL A 346 -15.83 -1.47 -3.79
C VAL A 346 -14.66 -2.43 -3.50
N PRO A 347 -14.92 -3.66 -3.03
CA PRO A 347 -13.88 -4.65 -2.84
C PRO A 347 -13.08 -4.90 -4.12
N ARG A 348 -11.78 -5.16 -3.98
CA ARG A 348 -10.88 -5.54 -5.09
C ARG A 348 -10.79 -4.51 -6.22
N TRP A 349 -10.64 -3.24 -5.84
CA TRP A 349 -10.29 -2.16 -6.75
C TRP A 349 -8.75 -2.09 -6.90
N ASP A 350 -8.30 -1.71 -8.10
CA ASP A 350 -6.89 -1.50 -8.40
C ASP A 350 -6.66 -0.06 -8.86
N PHE A 351 -5.46 0.40 -8.57
CA PHE A 351 -4.90 1.65 -9.05
C PHE A 351 -4.78 1.69 -10.58
N GLN A 352 -5.09 2.83 -11.21
CA GLN A 352 -5.11 3.00 -12.67
C GLN A 352 -3.91 3.81 -13.19
N THR A 353 -3.38 4.72 -12.37
CA THR A 353 -2.17 5.48 -12.70
C THR A 353 -0.91 4.74 -12.24
N GLY A 354 0.29 5.20 -12.63
CA GLY A 354 1.56 4.63 -12.13
C GLY A 354 1.71 3.10 -12.33
N ARG A 355 1.23 2.59 -13.46
CA ARG A 355 1.23 1.17 -13.83
C ARG A 355 2.45 0.81 -14.67
N GLN A 356 2.68 -0.49 -14.83
CA GLN A 356 3.74 -1.05 -15.68
C GLN A 356 5.15 -0.57 -15.29
N LEU A 357 5.39 -0.33 -14.00
CA LEU A 357 6.73 -0.02 -13.51
C LEU A 357 7.67 -1.22 -13.67
N ARG A 358 7.12 -2.43 -13.50
CA ARG A 358 7.80 -3.71 -13.68
C ARG A 358 6.83 -4.66 -14.36
N THR A 359 7.28 -5.32 -15.41
CA THR A 359 6.50 -6.33 -16.13
C THR A 359 7.35 -7.58 -16.30
N SER A 360 6.72 -8.74 -16.32
CA SER A 360 7.40 -9.96 -16.75
C SER A 360 7.59 -9.92 -18.28
N PRO A 361 8.53 -10.70 -18.83
CA PRO A 361 8.66 -10.88 -20.28
C PRO A 361 7.43 -11.46 -20.97
N LEU A 362 6.45 -11.93 -20.20
CA LEU A 362 5.20 -12.51 -20.69
C LEU A 362 4.07 -11.49 -20.77
N TYR A 363 4.26 -10.27 -20.27
CA TYR A 363 3.22 -9.25 -20.15
C TYR A 363 2.40 -9.08 -21.43
N ASP A 364 3.03 -8.77 -22.57
CA ASP A 364 2.34 -8.56 -23.84
C ASP A 364 1.54 -9.78 -24.32
N ARG A 365 2.05 -10.99 -24.05
CA ARG A 365 1.37 -12.25 -24.42
C ARG A 365 0.15 -12.49 -23.54
N LEU A 366 0.29 -12.27 -22.22
CA LEU A 366 -0.82 -12.43 -21.28
C LEU A 366 -1.89 -11.37 -21.52
N ASP A 367 -1.49 -10.13 -21.83
CA ASP A 367 -2.41 -9.04 -22.17
C ASP A 367 -3.23 -9.37 -23.43
N ALA A 368 -2.56 -9.89 -24.47
CA ALA A 368 -3.22 -10.37 -25.70
C ALA A 368 -4.19 -11.54 -25.46
N GLN A 369 -4.00 -12.31 -24.38
CA GLN A 369 -4.91 -13.38 -23.95
C GLN A 369 -6.05 -12.89 -23.04
N GLY A 370 -6.19 -11.58 -22.84
CA GLY A 370 -7.25 -10.99 -22.04
C GLY A 370 -6.95 -10.93 -20.54
N ALA A 371 -5.67 -10.99 -20.13
CA ALA A 371 -5.30 -10.81 -18.74
C ALA A 371 -5.85 -9.49 -18.18
N ARG A 372 -6.42 -9.53 -16.97
CA ARG A 372 -6.79 -8.34 -16.19
C ARG A 372 -5.79 -8.17 -15.06
N TRP A 373 -5.21 -6.99 -14.97
CA TRP A 373 -4.00 -6.78 -14.18
C TRP A 373 -4.28 -6.15 -12.82
N MET A 374 -3.56 -6.61 -11.80
CA MET A 374 -3.34 -5.89 -10.54
C MET A 374 -1.87 -5.47 -10.43
N GLU A 375 -1.60 -4.50 -9.58
CA GLU A 375 -0.24 -4.04 -9.29
C GLU A 375 0.21 -4.51 -7.90
N LYS A 376 1.46 -4.98 -7.80
CA LYS A 376 2.10 -5.30 -6.52
C LYS A 376 3.60 -4.99 -6.57
N HIS A 377 4.05 -4.02 -5.77
CA HIS A 377 5.45 -3.59 -5.68
C HIS A 377 6.08 -3.26 -7.06
N GLY A 378 5.32 -2.53 -7.87
CA GLY A 378 5.60 -2.14 -9.23
C GLY A 378 5.26 -3.19 -10.29
N PHE A 379 5.05 -4.46 -9.90
CA PHE A 379 4.78 -5.53 -10.86
C PHE A 379 3.33 -5.60 -11.31
N GLU A 380 3.14 -5.75 -12.60
CA GLU A 380 1.87 -6.20 -13.19
C GLU A 380 1.69 -7.71 -12.96
N ARG A 381 0.58 -8.08 -12.32
CA ARG A 381 0.20 -9.47 -12.07
C ARG A 381 -1.19 -9.75 -12.63
N ALA A 382 -1.32 -10.81 -13.41
CA ALA A 382 -2.63 -11.24 -13.93
C ALA A 382 -3.51 -11.72 -12.75
N LYS A 383 -4.73 -11.19 -12.66
CA LYS A 383 -5.76 -11.60 -11.70
C LYS A 383 -6.58 -12.77 -12.24
N TYR A 384 -6.97 -12.66 -13.50
CA TYR A 384 -7.78 -13.59 -14.27
C TYR A 384 -7.70 -13.21 -15.76
N PHE A 385 -8.19 -14.08 -16.63
CA PHE A 385 -8.19 -13.94 -18.08
C PHE A 385 -9.61 -13.88 -18.60
N VAL A 386 -9.93 -12.81 -19.33
CA VAL A 386 -11.27 -12.66 -19.92
C VAL A 386 -11.33 -13.44 -21.24
N PRO A 387 -12.28 -14.36 -21.39
CA PRO A 387 -12.45 -15.11 -22.64
C PRO A 387 -12.79 -14.21 -23.83
N PRO A 388 -12.41 -14.60 -25.06
CA PRO A 388 -12.80 -13.89 -26.28
C PRO A 388 -14.33 -13.69 -26.37
N GLY A 389 -14.76 -12.53 -26.86
CA GLY A 389 -16.17 -12.22 -27.07
C GLY A 389 -16.90 -11.62 -25.85
N LYS A 390 -16.25 -11.49 -24.70
CA LYS A 390 -16.77 -10.66 -23.59
C LYS A 390 -16.28 -9.21 -23.70
N ASP A 391 -17.14 -8.27 -23.31
CA ASP A 391 -16.78 -6.85 -23.26
C ASP A 391 -15.84 -6.57 -22.09
N LEU A 392 -14.56 -6.32 -22.42
CA LEU A 392 -13.51 -6.00 -21.45
C LEU A 392 -13.79 -4.68 -20.72
N LEU A 393 -14.30 -3.67 -21.43
CA LEU A 393 -14.54 -2.35 -20.86
C LEU A 393 -15.67 -2.41 -19.83
N ALA A 394 -16.74 -3.15 -20.13
CA ALA A 394 -17.84 -3.35 -19.20
C ALA A 394 -17.36 -4.04 -17.90
N LEU A 395 -16.49 -5.06 -18.02
CA LEU A 395 -15.91 -5.75 -16.86
C LEU A 395 -14.99 -4.86 -16.03
N ASP A 396 -14.15 -4.05 -16.69
CA ASP A 396 -13.23 -3.13 -16.00
C ASP A 396 -13.97 -1.97 -15.32
N GLN A 397 -15.15 -1.60 -15.83
CA GLN A 397 -16.03 -0.59 -15.23
C GLN A 397 -16.95 -1.14 -14.13
N SER A 398 -17.13 -2.46 -14.06
CA SER A 398 -18.01 -3.09 -13.07
C SER A 398 -17.48 -2.90 -11.65
N LYS A 399 -18.25 -2.18 -10.83
CA LYS A 399 -17.96 -1.94 -9.42
C LYS A 399 -19.14 -2.39 -8.58
N THR A 400 -18.95 -3.44 -7.79
CA THR A 400 -20.05 -4.02 -7.00
C THR A 400 -19.59 -4.53 -5.63
N PHE A 401 -20.47 -4.45 -4.64
CA PHE A 401 -20.32 -5.13 -3.34
C PHE A 401 -20.85 -6.57 -3.36
N TYR A 402 -21.56 -6.96 -4.42
CA TYR A 402 -22.21 -8.26 -4.58
C TYR A 402 -21.28 -9.25 -5.31
N LYS A 403 -21.86 -10.35 -5.82
CA LYS A 403 -21.15 -11.30 -6.67
C LYS A 403 -20.56 -10.53 -7.87
N PRO A 404 -19.24 -10.54 -8.07
CA PRO A 404 -18.61 -9.81 -9.16
C PRO A 404 -18.72 -10.54 -10.49
N ASP A 405 -18.67 -9.79 -11.59
CA ASP A 405 -18.88 -10.32 -12.95
C ASP A 405 -17.77 -11.28 -13.42
N TRP A 406 -16.59 -11.21 -12.81
CA TRP A 406 -15.48 -12.14 -13.05
C TRP A 406 -15.55 -13.43 -12.22
N PHE A 407 -16.54 -13.60 -11.33
CA PHE A 407 -16.61 -14.76 -10.43
C PHE A 407 -16.65 -16.09 -11.19
N ASP A 408 -17.52 -16.20 -12.20
CA ASP A 408 -17.66 -17.44 -12.99
C ASP A 408 -16.47 -17.65 -13.94
N ILE A 409 -15.78 -16.56 -14.33
CA ILE A 409 -14.53 -16.62 -15.10
C ILE A 409 -13.44 -17.28 -14.24
N VAL A 410 -13.20 -16.76 -13.03
CA VAL A 410 -12.25 -17.36 -12.08
C VAL A 410 -12.66 -18.79 -11.72
N GLY A 411 -13.96 -19.05 -11.57
CA GLY A 411 -14.46 -20.42 -11.35
C GLY A 411 -14.04 -21.40 -12.46
N SER A 412 -14.04 -20.95 -13.71
CA SER A 412 -13.57 -21.76 -14.84
C SER A 412 -12.06 -21.99 -14.83
N GLU A 413 -11.26 -21.00 -14.42
CA GLU A 413 -9.80 -21.13 -14.26
C GLU A 413 -9.46 -22.12 -13.15
N VAL A 414 -10.14 -22.02 -12.00
CA VAL A 414 -9.98 -22.98 -10.88
C VAL A 414 -10.34 -24.40 -11.32
N LYS A 415 -11.43 -24.56 -12.09
CA LYS A 415 -11.81 -25.86 -12.64
C LYS A 415 -10.74 -26.41 -13.60
N CYS A 416 -10.20 -25.57 -14.48
CA CYS A 416 -9.12 -25.94 -15.39
C CYS A 416 -7.87 -26.40 -14.62
N CYS A 417 -7.48 -25.67 -13.57
CA CYS A 417 -6.37 -26.05 -12.71
C CYS A 417 -6.55 -27.42 -12.06
N LYS A 418 -7.79 -27.77 -11.68
CA LYS A 418 -8.10 -29.07 -11.06
C LYS A 418 -8.21 -30.23 -12.03
N GLU A 419 -8.71 -29.99 -13.24
CA GLU A 419 -9.05 -31.05 -14.19
C GLU A 419 -8.02 -31.22 -15.31
N ALA A 420 -7.14 -30.23 -15.51
CA ALA A 420 -6.19 -30.20 -16.62
C ALA A 420 -4.80 -29.69 -16.18
N VAL A 421 -4.34 -28.60 -16.79
CA VAL A 421 -3.07 -27.94 -16.47
C VAL A 421 -3.23 -26.44 -16.69
N CYS A 422 -2.64 -25.65 -15.81
CA CYS A 422 -2.59 -24.20 -15.90
C CYS A 422 -1.16 -23.71 -15.72
N VAL A 423 -0.88 -22.53 -16.29
CA VAL A 423 0.38 -21.82 -16.08
C VAL A 423 0.07 -20.50 -15.41
N ILE A 424 0.71 -20.24 -14.26
CA ILE A 424 0.61 -18.97 -13.55
C ILE A 424 1.97 -18.27 -13.61
N ASP A 425 1.95 -17.00 -14.04
CA ASP A 425 3.12 -16.14 -13.97
C ASP A 425 3.37 -15.69 -12.53
N MET A 426 4.48 -16.14 -11.97
CA MET A 426 4.95 -15.86 -10.61
C MET A 426 6.23 -15.02 -10.62
N SER A 427 6.59 -14.43 -11.76
CA SER A 427 7.84 -13.65 -11.94
C SER A 427 7.98 -12.50 -10.95
N SER A 428 6.88 -12.00 -10.40
CA SER A 428 6.87 -10.92 -9.41
C SER A 428 7.39 -11.31 -8.02
N PHE A 429 7.54 -12.59 -7.69
CA PHE A 429 8.04 -13.01 -6.36
C PHE A 429 9.46 -12.49 -6.14
N THR A 430 9.77 -12.10 -4.91
CA THR A 430 11.11 -11.66 -4.53
C THR A 430 12.07 -12.84 -4.55
N LYS A 431 13.28 -12.63 -5.06
CA LYS A 431 14.30 -13.67 -5.20
C LYS A 431 15.66 -13.13 -4.76
N PHE A 432 16.28 -13.77 -3.78
CA PHE A 432 17.63 -13.47 -3.32
C PHE A 432 18.55 -14.66 -3.53
N GLU A 433 19.82 -14.38 -3.81
CA GLU A 433 20.90 -15.37 -3.75
C GLU A 433 21.86 -15.00 -2.64
N ILE A 434 22.19 -15.98 -1.79
CA ILE A 434 23.19 -15.84 -0.74
C ILE A 434 24.23 -16.95 -0.86
N SER A 435 25.50 -16.57 -0.86
CA SER A 435 26.61 -17.52 -0.95
C SER A 435 27.84 -17.05 -0.20
N SER A 436 28.72 -17.99 0.16
CA SER A 436 30.02 -17.69 0.76
C SER A 436 31.09 -18.73 0.37
N PRO A 437 32.39 -18.35 0.38
CA PRO A 437 33.48 -19.30 0.25
C PRO A 437 33.48 -20.36 1.35
N GLY A 438 33.07 -20.03 2.57
CA GLY A 438 32.92 -20.94 3.71
C GLY A 438 31.46 -21.23 4.06
N ASP A 439 31.21 -21.69 5.29
CA ASP A 439 29.87 -22.08 5.75
C ASP A 439 29.09 -20.91 6.39
N GLN A 440 29.57 -19.68 6.26
CA GLN A 440 28.95 -18.48 6.84
C GLN A 440 27.51 -18.28 6.35
N ALA A 441 27.23 -18.58 5.07
CA ALA A 441 25.89 -18.43 4.52
C ALA A 441 24.91 -19.39 5.21
N LEU A 442 25.32 -20.65 5.37
CA LEU A 442 24.53 -21.65 6.08
C LEU A 442 24.33 -21.25 7.54
N ASN A 443 25.39 -20.86 8.25
CA ASN A 443 25.31 -20.49 9.66
C ASN A 443 24.40 -19.28 9.89
N THR A 444 24.47 -18.27 9.01
CA THR A 444 23.61 -17.08 9.08
C THR A 444 22.15 -17.44 8.84
N LEU A 445 21.88 -18.27 7.82
CA LEU A 445 20.51 -18.70 7.52
C LEU A 445 19.95 -19.59 8.64
N GLN A 446 20.73 -20.52 9.19
CA GLN A 446 20.32 -21.35 10.34
C GLN A 446 20.00 -20.51 11.58
N TYR A 447 20.62 -19.35 11.75
CA TYR A 447 20.31 -18.43 12.84
C TYR A 447 19.00 -17.66 12.59
N LEU A 448 18.78 -17.20 11.35
CA LEU A 448 17.63 -16.35 11.01
C LEU A 448 16.33 -17.11 10.76
N LEU A 449 16.44 -18.36 10.34
CA LEU A 449 15.31 -19.16 9.87
C LEU A 449 14.83 -20.12 10.95
N SER A 450 13.50 -20.30 11.03
CA SER A 450 12.89 -21.18 12.03
C SER A 450 12.96 -22.67 11.71
N ASN A 451 13.31 -23.04 10.47
CA ASN A 451 13.42 -24.42 10.02
C ASN A 451 14.87 -24.76 9.62
N ASP A 452 15.23 -26.04 9.68
CA ASP A 452 16.57 -26.50 9.34
C ASP A 452 16.82 -26.42 7.83
N VAL A 453 17.77 -25.56 7.43
CA VAL A 453 18.23 -25.38 6.05
C VAL A 453 19.54 -26.10 5.76
N ASP A 454 20.13 -26.84 6.71
CA ASP A 454 21.26 -27.76 6.46
C ASP A 454 20.80 -29.09 5.84
N VAL A 455 19.91 -29.00 4.85
CA VAL A 455 19.36 -30.12 4.09
C VAL A 455 20.27 -30.49 2.91
N PRO A 456 20.21 -31.70 2.33
CA PRO A 456 21.01 -32.02 1.15
C PRO A 456 20.77 -31.05 -0.02
N VAL A 457 21.79 -30.86 -0.87
CA VAL A 457 21.72 -30.01 -2.06
C VAL A 457 20.55 -30.45 -2.95
N GLY A 458 19.79 -29.46 -3.42
CA GLY A 458 18.57 -29.65 -4.20
C GLY A 458 17.30 -29.56 -3.36
N HIS A 459 17.33 -29.69 -2.04
CA HIS A 459 16.09 -29.56 -1.24
C HIS A 459 15.63 -28.12 -1.05
N ILE A 460 14.31 -27.99 -0.91
CA ILE A 460 13.59 -26.75 -0.66
C ILE A 460 13.02 -26.82 0.76
N VAL A 461 13.22 -25.77 1.53
CA VAL A 461 12.72 -25.64 2.90
C VAL A 461 11.80 -24.44 2.97
N HIS A 462 10.55 -24.67 3.34
CA HIS A 462 9.64 -23.58 3.68
C HIS A 462 9.84 -23.18 5.14
N THR A 463 10.01 -21.89 5.40
CA THR A 463 10.45 -21.38 6.70
C THR A 463 10.08 -19.91 6.89
N GLY A 464 10.01 -19.47 8.14
CA GLY A 464 9.91 -18.05 8.47
C GLY A 464 11.27 -17.48 8.86
N MET A 465 11.50 -16.20 8.55
CA MET A 465 12.48 -15.36 9.24
C MET A 465 11.76 -14.73 10.44
N LEU A 466 12.25 -15.01 11.64
CA LEU A 466 11.63 -14.55 12.88
C LEU A 466 12.43 -13.41 13.51
N ASN A 467 11.74 -12.52 14.21
CA ASN A 467 12.38 -11.62 15.17
C ASN A 467 12.58 -12.30 16.53
N GLU A 468 13.32 -11.64 17.43
CA GLU A 468 13.65 -12.16 18.77
C GLU A 468 12.44 -12.48 19.66
N ARG A 469 11.24 -12.01 19.30
CA ARG A 469 9.98 -12.29 20.01
C ARG A 469 9.17 -13.43 19.40
N GLY A 470 9.70 -14.08 18.35
CA GLY A 470 9.02 -15.14 17.62
C GLY A 470 7.97 -14.65 16.61
N GLY A 471 7.92 -13.36 16.32
CA GLY A 471 7.07 -12.81 15.26
C GLY A 471 7.70 -12.97 13.89
N TYR A 472 6.89 -13.17 12.85
CA TYR A 472 7.36 -13.27 11.47
C TYR A 472 7.74 -11.89 10.91
N GLU A 473 8.98 -11.77 10.43
CA GLU A 473 9.44 -10.67 9.59
C GLU A 473 9.26 -11.02 8.10
N ASN A 474 9.55 -12.27 7.74
CA ASN A 474 9.33 -12.77 6.38
C ASN A 474 8.89 -14.24 6.40
N ASP A 475 8.02 -14.61 5.47
CA ASP A 475 7.73 -16.01 5.14
C ASP A 475 8.40 -16.32 3.80
N CYS A 476 9.18 -17.39 3.71
CA CYS A 476 9.98 -17.68 2.52
C CYS A 476 10.16 -19.18 2.23
N SER A 477 10.68 -19.45 1.04
CA SER A 477 11.20 -20.76 0.66
C SER A 477 12.68 -20.63 0.35
N VAL A 478 13.50 -21.49 0.95
CA VAL A 478 14.95 -21.52 0.76
C VAL A 478 15.35 -22.79 0.04
N VAL A 479 16.07 -22.64 -1.06
CA VAL A 479 16.60 -23.75 -1.85
C VAL A 479 18.10 -23.84 -1.63
N ARG A 480 18.60 -25.00 -1.23
CA ARG A 480 20.06 -25.24 -1.16
C ARG A 480 20.57 -25.61 -2.55
N LEU A 481 21.01 -24.63 -3.32
CA LEU A 481 21.49 -24.83 -4.70
C LEU A 481 22.81 -25.58 -4.77
N GLN A 482 23.73 -25.26 -3.85
CA GLN A 482 25.03 -25.91 -3.69
C GLN A 482 25.37 -25.97 -2.20
N LYS A 483 26.50 -26.60 -1.85
CA LYS A 483 26.93 -26.73 -0.44
C LYS A 483 26.90 -25.40 0.33
N ARG A 484 27.25 -24.30 -0.34
CA ARG A 484 27.43 -22.94 0.21
C ARG A 484 26.68 -21.85 -0.58
N SER A 485 25.64 -22.22 -1.30
CA SER A 485 24.83 -21.28 -2.10
C SER A 485 23.36 -21.60 -1.95
N PHE A 486 22.56 -20.58 -1.67
CA PHE A 486 21.14 -20.68 -1.38
C PHE A 486 20.34 -19.67 -2.21
N PHE A 487 19.13 -20.06 -2.57
CA PHE A 487 18.17 -19.23 -3.28
C PHE A 487 16.92 -19.05 -2.44
N ILE A 488 16.60 -17.81 -2.11
CA ILE A 488 15.51 -17.44 -1.20
C ILE A 488 14.39 -16.83 -2.04
N ILE A 489 13.17 -17.34 -1.85
CA ILE A 489 11.96 -16.87 -2.51
C ILE A 489 11.04 -16.29 -1.45
N SER A 490 10.63 -15.03 -1.62
CA SER A 490 9.79 -14.28 -0.67
C SER A 490 8.62 -13.57 -1.37
N PRO A 491 7.58 -13.15 -0.63
CA PRO A 491 6.47 -12.35 -1.17
C PRO A 491 6.93 -11.05 -1.84
N THR A 492 6.30 -10.72 -2.97
CA THR A 492 6.60 -9.55 -3.81
C THR A 492 6.64 -8.22 -3.05
N ASP A 493 5.74 -8.01 -2.08
CA ASP A 493 5.64 -6.76 -1.30
C ASP A 493 6.61 -6.68 -0.12
N GLN A 494 7.34 -7.75 0.17
CA GLN A 494 8.32 -7.79 1.23
C GLN A 494 9.76 -7.67 0.69
N GLN A 495 9.96 -7.33 -0.59
CA GLN A 495 11.28 -7.24 -1.21
C GLN A 495 12.24 -6.33 -0.41
N VAL A 496 11.84 -5.08 -0.15
CA VAL A 496 12.69 -4.11 0.55
C VAL A 496 12.83 -4.45 2.03
N HIS A 497 11.78 -4.94 2.66
CA HIS A 497 11.80 -5.37 4.06
C HIS A 497 12.74 -6.55 4.28
N CYS A 498 12.62 -7.61 3.49
CA CYS A 498 13.46 -8.80 3.58
C CYS A 498 14.92 -8.48 3.24
N TRP A 499 15.16 -7.64 2.24
CA TRP A 499 16.52 -7.14 1.94
C TRP A 499 17.14 -6.41 3.14
N SER A 500 16.39 -5.47 3.74
CA SER A 500 16.83 -4.72 4.90
C SER A 500 17.09 -5.64 6.10
N TRP A 501 16.19 -6.59 6.38
CA TRP A 501 16.31 -7.56 7.46
C TRP A 501 17.56 -8.44 7.30
N LEU A 502 17.77 -9.02 6.12
CA LEU A 502 18.96 -9.81 5.83
C LEU A 502 20.23 -8.99 6.00
N LYS A 503 20.30 -7.79 5.40
CA LYS A 503 21.46 -6.90 5.50
C LYS A 503 21.84 -6.55 6.93
N GLN A 504 20.86 -6.28 7.79
CA GLN A 504 21.08 -5.94 9.20
C GLN A 504 21.66 -7.09 10.02
N HIS A 505 21.41 -8.34 9.62
CA HIS A 505 21.86 -9.52 10.34
C HIS A 505 23.05 -10.24 9.68
N LEU A 506 23.54 -9.73 8.55
CA LEU A 506 24.77 -10.21 7.96
C LEU A 506 25.98 -9.73 8.79
N PRO A 507 26.98 -10.60 9.04
CA PRO A 507 28.22 -10.18 9.69
C PRO A 507 28.93 -9.09 8.89
N SER A 508 29.37 -8.02 9.56
CA SER A 508 29.96 -6.82 8.96
C SER A 508 31.26 -7.08 8.20
N ASP A 509 32.00 -8.14 8.60
CA ASP A 509 33.28 -8.56 8.02
C ASP A 509 33.14 -10.01 7.55
N SER A 510 32.51 -10.20 6.40
CA SER A 510 32.28 -11.53 5.84
C SER A 510 32.45 -11.56 4.32
N ASP A 511 32.99 -12.67 3.82
CA ASP A 511 32.98 -13.03 2.40
C ASP A 511 31.58 -13.48 1.93
N LEU A 512 30.51 -12.93 2.51
CA LEU A 512 29.13 -13.24 2.17
C LEU A 512 28.67 -12.37 1.00
N PHE A 513 28.20 -13.03 -0.05
CA PHE A 513 27.59 -12.39 -1.20
C PHE A 513 26.07 -12.56 -1.08
N LEU A 514 25.37 -11.43 -0.91
CA LEU A 514 23.91 -11.35 -0.97
C LEU A 514 23.51 -10.48 -2.17
N GLU A 515 22.68 -11.02 -3.05
CA GLU A 515 22.20 -10.33 -4.25
C GLU A 515 20.67 -10.44 -4.42
N ASP A 516 20.04 -9.33 -4.80
CA ASP A 516 18.67 -9.31 -5.30
C ASP A 516 18.63 -9.69 -6.79
N VAL A 517 18.19 -10.92 -7.03
CA VAL A 517 18.08 -11.52 -8.37
C VAL A 517 16.63 -11.58 -8.84
N THR A 518 15.72 -10.82 -8.21
CA THR A 518 14.28 -10.79 -8.55
C THR A 518 14.05 -10.54 -10.04
N TRP A 519 14.87 -9.68 -10.65
CA TRP A 519 14.81 -9.28 -12.05
C TRP A 519 15.53 -10.24 -13.01
N LYS A 520 16.34 -11.18 -12.51
CA LYS A 520 17.08 -12.13 -13.35
C LYS A 520 16.22 -13.29 -13.85
N TYR A 521 15.10 -13.56 -13.19
CA TYR A 521 14.27 -14.75 -13.43
C TYR A 521 12.81 -14.41 -13.74
N THR A 522 12.33 -14.99 -14.83
CA THR A 522 10.91 -15.25 -15.07
C THR A 522 10.53 -16.50 -14.29
N ALA A 523 9.43 -16.47 -13.55
CA ALA A 523 8.96 -17.64 -12.79
C ALA A 523 7.59 -18.09 -13.27
N LEU A 524 7.48 -19.38 -13.62
CA LEU A 524 6.25 -19.99 -14.11
C LEU A 524 5.84 -21.14 -13.21
N ASN A 525 4.63 -21.09 -12.68
CA ASN A 525 4.06 -22.18 -11.91
C ASN A 525 3.16 -23.01 -12.82
N LEU A 526 3.59 -24.23 -13.15
CA LEU A 526 2.90 -25.22 -13.96
C LEU A 526 2.12 -26.15 -13.03
N ILE A 527 0.80 -26.05 -13.00
CA ILE A 527 -0.04 -26.69 -11.98
C ILE A 527 -1.17 -27.49 -12.58
N GLY A 528 -1.57 -28.56 -11.89
CA GLY A 528 -2.70 -29.42 -12.24
C GLY A 528 -2.28 -30.86 -12.53
N PRO A 529 -3.25 -31.80 -12.59
CA PRO A 529 -2.97 -33.23 -12.75
C PRO A 529 -2.16 -33.57 -14.02
N ARG A 530 -2.21 -32.72 -15.06
CA ARG A 530 -1.49 -32.92 -16.32
C ARG A 530 -0.13 -32.20 -16.38
N ALA A 531 0.30 -31.52 -15.31
CA ALA A 531 1.56 -30.76 -15.29
C ALA A 531 2.80 -31.64 -15.56
N MET A 532 2.81 -32.85 -15.02
CA MET A 532 3.91 -33.81 -15.22
C MET A 532 3.99 -34.28 -16.68
N ASP A 533 2.86 -34.53 -17.32
CA ASP A 533 2.81 -34.94 -18.73
C ASP A 533 3.45 -33.89 -19.61
N VAL A 534 3.05 -32.62 -19.44
CA VAL A 534 3.58 -31.52 -20.24
C VAL A 534 5.08 -31.33 -20.00
N LEU A 535 5.53 -31.38 -18.75
CA LEU A 535 6.95 -31.21 -18.46
C LEU A 535 7.79 -32.37 -19.02
N SER A 536 7.24 -33.59 -19.05
CA SER A 536 7.91 -34.78 -19.59
C SER A 536 8.04 -34.74 -21.11
N GLU A 537 7.14 -34.07 -21.83
CA GLU A 537 7.29 -33.84 -23.28
C GLU A 537 8.42 -32.83 -23.58
N LEU A 538 8.69 -31.93 -22.64
CA LEU A 538 9.67 -30.85 -22.81
C LEU A 538 11.05 -31.19 -22.27
N SER A 539 11.22 -32.33 -21.59
CA SER A 539 12.48 -32.69 -20.94
C SER A 539 12.71 -34.20 -20.97
N TYR A 540 13.95 -34.59 -21.25
CA TYR A 540 14.40 -35.98 -21.14
C TYR A 540 14.78 -36.40 -19.71
N ALA A 541 14.81 -35.48 -18.74
CA ALA A 541 15.07 -35.83 -17.36
C ALA A 541 13.88 -36.60 -16.75
N PRO A 542 14.13 -37.71 -16.01
CA PRO A 542 13.07 -38.48 -15.38
C PRO A 542 12.35 -37.66 -14.30
N MET A 543 11.02 -37.60 -14.39
CA MET A 543 10.12 -36.86 -13.48
C MET A 543 9.46 -37.77 -12.43
N THR A 544 10.08 -38.92 -12.12
CA THR A 544 9.53 -39.83 -11.12
C THR A 544 9.78 -39.31 -9.70
N PRO A 545 8.97 -39.68 -8.71
CA PRO A 545 9.19 -39.28 -7.31
C PRO A 545 10.60 -39.58 -6.78
N ASP A 546 11.25 -40.65 -7.29
CA ASP A 546 12.61 -41.01 -6.91
C ASP A 546 13.67 -40.04 -7.45
N HIS A 547 13.43 -39.43 -8.62
CA HIS A 547 14.35 -38.50 -9.26
C HIS A 547 13.99 -37.03 -8.99
N PHE A 548 12.75 -36.79 -8.59
CA PHE A 548 12.17 -35.48 -8.40
C PHE A 548 11.15 -35.49 -7.25
N PRO A 549 11.61 -35.70 -6.00
CA PRO A 549 10.73 -35.74 -4.84
C PRO A 549 10.07 -34.38 -4.57
N SER A 550 9.04 -34.38 -3.71
CA SER A 550 8.43 -33.13 -3.26
C SER A 550 9.45 -32.21 -2.58
N LEU A 551 9.30 -30.90 -2.75
CA LEU A 551 10.22 -29.89 -2.21
C LEU A 551 11.67 -30.13 -2.65
N PHE A 552 11.83 -30.41 -3.94
CA PHE A 552 13.13 -30.59 -4.58
C PHE A 552 13.30 -29.64 -5.76
N CYS A 553 14.51 -29.15 -5.95
CA CYS A 553 14.95 -28.27 -7.00
C CYS A 553 16.07 -28.95 -7.79
N LYS A 554 15.94 -28.92 -9.10
CA LYS A 554 16.97 -29.40 -10.02
C LYS A 554 17.17 -28.40 -11.13
N GLU A 555 18.44 -28.16 -11.47
CA GLU A 555 18.77 -27.44 -12.69
C GLU A 555 18.80 -28.41 -13.86
N MET A 556 18.06 -28.10 -14.92
CA MET A 556 17.90 -29.00 -16.05
C MET A 556 17.49 -28.25 -17.33
N SER A 557 17.55 -28.97 -18.44
CA SER A 557 17.08 -28.50 -19.74
C SER A 557 15.57 -28.69 -19.84
N VAL A 558 14.86 -27.66 -20.31
CA VAL A 558 13.45 -27.77 -20.67
C VAL A 558 13.19 -27.04 -21.98
N GLY A 559 12.64 -27.75 -22.96
CA GLY A 559 12.66 -27.34 -24.36
C GLY A 559 14.09 -27.18 -24.86
N TYR A 560 14.38 -26.04 -25.51
CA TYR A 560 15.73 -25.70 -25.96
C TYR A 560 16.57 -24.93 -24.94
N ALA A 561 16.00 -24.59 -23.78
CA ALA A 561 16.69 -23.80 -22.77
C ALA A 561 17.37 -24.72 -21.75
N ASN A 562 18.63 -24.39 -21.42
CA ASN A 562 19.40 -25.05 -20.38
C ASN A 562 19.42 -24.20 -19.11
N GLY A 563 19.80 -24.80 -17.98
CA GLY A 563 19.99 -24.05 -16.74
C GLY A 563 18.69 -23.60 -16.06
N ILE A 564 17.56 -24.25 -16.37
CA ILE A 564 16.28 -23.91 -15.74
C ILE A 564 16.20 -24.58 -14.38
N ARG A 565 15.94 -23.80 -13.33
CA ARG A 565 15.67 -24.33 -12.00
C ARG A 565 14.21 -24.77 -11.94
N VAL A 566 13.99 -26.07 -11.97
CA VAL A 566 12.68 -26.68 -11.83
C VAL A 566 12.50 -27.07 -10.37
N MET A 567 11.39 -26.69 -9.75
CA MET A 567 11.10 -26.91 -8.33
C MET A 567 9.79 -27.69 -8.18
N SER A 568 9.80 -28.79 -7.43
CA SER A 568 8.61 -29.59 -7.07
C SER A 568 7.87 -28.92 -5.91
N MET A 569 7.30 -27.76 -6.20
CA MET A 569 6.57 -26.94 -5.25
C MET A 569 5.51 -26.13 -5.99
N THR A 570 4.32 -26.09 -5.42
CA THR A 570 3.20 -25.26 -5.90
C THR A 570 2.58 -24.51 -4.73
N HIS A 571 1.93 -23.38 -5.03
CA HIS A 571 1.19 -22.60 -4.04
C HIS A 571 -0.32 -22.88 -4.03
N THR A 572 -0.76 -23.87 -4.80
CA THR A 572 -2.20 -24.19 -4.99
C THR A 572 -2.61 -25.50 -4.32
N GLY A 573 -1.66 -26.31 -3.87
CA GLY A 573 -1.91 -27.67 -3.34
C GLY A 573 -2.18 -28.72 -4.43
N GLU A 574 -2.28 -28.31 -5.69
CA GLU A 574 -2.33 -29.22 -6.85
C GLU A 574 -0.91 -29.67 -7.24
N PRO A 575 -0.74 -30.87 -7.83
CA PRO A 575 0.56 -31.32 -8.30
C PRO A 575 1.10 -30.39 -9.39
N GLY A 576 2.41 -30.21 -9.44
CA GLY A 576 3.03 -29.30 -10.39
C GLY A 576 4.45 -28.91 -10.03
N PHE A 577 4.95 -27.95 -10.81
CA PHE A 577 6.33 -27.46 -10.71
C PHE A 577 6.37 -25.95 -10.86
N THR A 578 7.27 -25.31 -10.12
CA THR A 578 7.64 -23.92 -10.35
C THR A 578 8.98 -23.86 -11.08
N LEU A 579 9.02 -23.19 -12.23
CA LEU A 579 10.18 -23.05 -13.08
C LEU A 579 10.73 -21.63 -12.97
N TYR A 580 11.99 -21.50 -12.55
CA TYR A 580 12.72 -20.23 -12.59
C TYR A 580 13.64 -20.23 -13.80
N ILE A 581 13.31 -19.35 -14.75
CA ILE A 581 13.85 -19.29 -16.10
C ILE A 581 14.66 -17.98 -16.21
N PRO A 582 15.96 -18.03 -16.57
CA PRO A 582 16.74 -16.82 -16.82
C PRO A 582 16.05 -15.91 -17.85
N ILE A 583 16.03 -14.60 -17.58
CA ILE A 583 15.19 -13.66 -18.33
C ILE A 583 15.52 -13.65 -19.83
N GLU A 584 16.78 -13.82 -20.21
CA GLU A 584 17.28 -13.82 -21.60
C GLU A 584 16.67 -14.92 -22.48
N VAL A 585 16.31 -16.08 -21.90
CA VAL A 585 15.69 -17.20 -22.63
C VAL A 585 14.17 -17.21 -22.51
N SER A 586 13.57 -16.23 -21.83
CA SER A 586 12.12 -16.16 -21.59
C SER A 586 11.35 -15.23 -22.54
N GLY A 587 12.05 -14.39 -23.32
CA GLY A 587 11.46 -13.31 -24.13
C GLY A 587 10.77 -13.74 -25.43
N SER A 588 9.72 -13.00 -25.83
CA SER A 588 8.77 -13.33 -26.91
C SER A 588 9.33 -13.61 -28.32
N LYS A 589 10.57 -13.23 -28.62
CA LYS A 589 11.24 -13.39 -29.94
C LYS A 589 12.27 -14.52 -30.00
N ASN A 590 12.55 -15.19 -28.89
CA ASN A 590 13.46 -16.33 -28.88
C ASN A 590 12.65 -17.59 -29.30
N PRO A 591 13.12 -18.45 -30.21
CA PRO A 591 12.42 -19.70 -30.53
C PRO A 591 12.31 -20.67 -29.33
N ALA A 592 13.09 -20.49 -28.26
CA ALA A 592 12.88 -21.26 -27.03
C ALA A 592 11.48 -21.03 -26.40
N PRO A 593 11.00 -19.79 -26.17
CA PRO A 593 9.63 -19.47 -25.77
C PRO A 593 8.58 -19.72 -26.86
N SER A 594 8.94 -20.14 -28.08
CA SER A 594 7.97 -20.68 -29.03
C SER A 594 7.56 -22.10 -28.67
N ILE A 595 8.40 -22.91 -28.00
CA ILE A 595 7.98 -24.21 -27.45
C ILE A 595 7.03 -24.01 -26.26
N TRP A 596 7.40 -23.13 -25.32
CA TRP A 596 6.57 -22.80 -24.17
C TRP A 596 5.23 -22.18 -24.60
N ALA A 597 5.21 -21.32 -25.64
CA ALA A 597 3.96 -20.78 -26.14
C ALA A 597 3.16 -21.72 -27.03
N GLN A 598 3.78 -22.61 -27.81
CA GLN A 598 3.05 -23.54 -28.67
C GLN A 598 2.46 -24.74 -27.91
N HIS A 599 3.09 -25.20 -26.83
CA HIS A 599 2.59 -26.35 -26.05
C HIS A 599 1.86 -25.97 -24.76
N LEU A 600 2.25 -24.88 -24.07
CA LEU A 600 1.66 -24.49 -22.78
C LEU A 600 0.70 -23.29 -22.85
N MET A 601 0.81 -22.42 -23.86
CA MET A 601 -0.02 -21.20 -24.00
C MET A 601 -0.76 -21.08 -25.34
N SER A 602 -0.73 -22.13 -26.16
CA SER A 602 -1.60 -22.25 -27.33
C SER A 602 -2.96 -22.69 -26.81
N PRO A 603 -4.09 -22.19 -27.34
CA PRO A 603 -5.40 -22.71 -26.97
C PRO A 603 -5.43 -24.19 -27.33
N LEU A 604 -5.26 -25.07 -26.34
CA LEU A 604 -5.82 -26.41 -26.42
C LEU A 604 -7.27 -26.21 -26.82
N HIS A 605 -7.67 -26.85 -27.92
CA HIS A 605 -8.99 -26.76 -28.54
C HIS A 605 -10.13 -26.52 -27.52
N PRO A 606 -11.13 -25.68 -27.85
CA PRO A 606 -12.18 -25.31 -26.90
C PRO A 606 -12.81 -26.58 -26.29
N PRO A 607 -13.09 -26.60 -24.98
CA PRO A 607 -13.82 -27.70 -24.38
C PRO A 607 -15.22 -27.72 -24.99
N CYS A 608 -15.54 -28.84 -25.67
CA CYS A 608 -16.89 -29.26 -26.01
C CYS A 608 -17.86 -28.17 -26.50
N SER A 609 -17.74 -27.74 -27.75
CA SER A 609 -18.93 -27.37 -28.52
C SER A 609 -19.66 -28.66 -28.92
N THR A 610 -20.56 -29.16 -28.05
CA THR A 610 -21.55 -30.16 -28.46
C THR A 610 -22.54 -29.50 -29.41
N HIS A 611 -22.19 -29.45 -30.70
CA HIS A 611 -23.18 -29.40 -31.76
C HIS A 611 -23.79 -30.80 -31.87
N TYR A 612 -25.02 -30.92 -31.38
CA TYR A 612 -25.91 -32.00 -31.78
C TYR A 612 -26.18 -31.85 -33.27
N THR A 613 -25.63 -32.76 -34.07
CA THR A 613 -26.16 -33.05 -35.41
C THR A 613 -26.29 -34.56 -35.54
N SER A 614 -27.53 -35.01 -35.42
CA SER A 614 -27.97 -36.36 -35.74
C SER A 614 -27.72 -36.65 -37.22
N ILE A 615 -26.90 -37.64 -37.56
CA ILE A 615 -27.07 -38.40 -38.79
C ILE A 615 -26.85 -39.89 -38.49
N THR A 616 -27.91 -40.63 -38.74
CA THR A 616 -28.09 -42.07 -38.65
C THR A 616 -27.25 -42.84 -39.67
N ARG A 617 -26.75 -44.02 -39.23
CA ARG A 617 -26.49 -45.26 -39.97
C ARG A 617 -26.40 -45.20 -41.51
N SER A 618 -25.22 -45.55 -42.01
CA SER A 618 -24.99 -46.78 -42.81
C SER A 618 -23.50 -47.10 -42.85
#